data_AF-A0A821R8H3-F1
#
_entry.id   AF-A0A821R8H3-F1
#
_cell.length_a   1.000
_cell.length_b   1.000
_cell.length_c   1.000
_cell.angle_alpha   90.00
_cell.angle_beta   90.00
_cell.angle_gamma   90.00
#
_symmetry.space_group_name_H-M   'P 1'
#
loop_
_entity.id
_entity.type
_entity.pdbx_description
1 polymer ?
#
loop_
_entity_poly.entity_id
_entity_poly.type
_entity_poly.pdbx_seq_one_letter_code
_entity_poly.pdbx_strand_id
1 'polypeptide(L)'
;MYVQHNGVAMGAPLAPIIADIFMSHLEESLMDHLKQIGVCEWYRYVDDTFVLVEPTTKVENVIKILNNFHPSITFTHQLETNGSLPFLDVWVTRSPETKTFQTAVYRKETFTGLMIKWDSFVPGSYKKGSIVTLINRALASCSTYSSLATEFENIRQIGLHNGYPLSFLDTRIGIGL
;
A
#
# COMPACT_ATOMS: atom_id res chain seq x y z
N MET A 1 6.64 -36.06 10.79
CA MET A 1 7.06 -34.77 11.36
C MET A 1 7.75 -34.02 10.23
N TYR A 2 7.40 -32.75 10.00
CA TYR A 2 7.98 -31.94 8.93
C TYR A 2 8.99 -30.94 9.52
N VAL A 3 10.07 -30.67 8.81
CA VAL A 3 11.14 -29.76 9.23
C VAL A 3 11.30 -28.68 8.16
N GLN A 4 11.41 -27.43 8.58
CA GLN A 4 11.68 -26.33 7.68
C GLN A 4 13.18 -26.25 7.37
N HIS A 5 13.52 -26.37 6.09
CA HIS A 5 14.91 -26.32 5.63
C HIS A 5 15.34 -24.95 5.11
N ASN A 6 14.41 -24.17 4.57
CA ASN A 6 14.68 -22.86 3.95
C ASN A 6 13.70 -21.79 4.46
N GLY A 7 14.22 -20.58 4.65
CA GLY A 7 13.45 -19.42 5.11
C GLY A 7 12.97 -19.55 6.56
N VAL A 8 12.09 -18.63 6.94
CA VAL A 8 11.46 -18.58 8.27
C VAL A 8 10.01 -19.07 8.19
N ALA A 9 9.52 -19.69 9.26
CA ALA A 9 8.14 -20.18 9.30
C ALA A 9 7.16 -18.99 9.35
N MET A 10 6.27 -18.88 8.37
CA MET A 10 5.17 -17.92 8.45
C MET A 10 4.33 -18.19 9.70
N GLY A 11 4.07 -17.16 10.51
CA GLY A 11 3.34 -17.27 11.77
C GLY A 11 4.20 -17.58 13.00
N ALA A 12 5.51 -17.84 12.84
CA ALA A 12 6.40 -17.88 14.00
C ALA A 12 6.59 -16.46 14.57
N PRO A 13 6.54 -16.26 15.90
CA PRO A 13 6.63 -14.93 16.52
C PRO A 13 7.87 -14.12 16.13
N LEU A 14 8.98 -14.79 15.84
CA LEU A 14 10.26 -14.15 15.47
C LEU A 14 10.48 -14.04 13.97
N ALA A 15 9.65 -14.68 13.13
CA ALA A 15 9.85 -14.70 11.69
C ALA A 15 9.88 -13.29 11.05
N PRO A 16 8.99 -12.34 11.41
CA PRO A 16 9.02 -11.00 10.83
C PRO A 16 10.33 -10.26 11.16
N ILE A 17 10.81 -10.39 12.40
CA ILE A 17 12.04 -9.71 12.84
C ILE A 17 13.25 -10.29 12.12
N ILE A 18 13.34 -11.62 12.00
CA ILE A 18 14.45 -12.28 11.30
C ILE A 18 14.45 -11.92 9.82
N ALA A 19 13.27 -11.89 9.18
CA ALA A 19 13.13 -11.46 7.79
C ALA A 19 13.58 -10.00 7.62
N ASP A 20 13.17 -9.11 8.53
CA ASP A 20 13.53 -7.70 8.49
C ASP A 20 15.04 -7.46 8.68
N ILE A 21 15.69 -8.20 9.59
CA ILE A 21 17.14 -8.15 9.78
C ILE A 21 17.87 -8.61 8.50
N PHE A 22 17.41 -9.70 7.89
CA PHE A 22 18.01 -10.20 6.66
C PHE A 22 17.88 -9.21 5.50
N MET A 23 16.69 -8.62 5.33
CA MET A 23 16.44 -7.61 4.30
C MET A 23 17.25 -6.33 4.56
N SER A 24 17.39 -5.92 5.82
CA SER A 24 18.24 -4.79 6.21
C SER A 24 19.70 -5.03 5.84
N HIS A 25 20.21 -6.25 6.08
CA HIS A 25 21.58 -6.61 5.70
C HIS A 25 21.79 -6.58 4.17
N LEU A 26 20.81 -7.04 3.40
CA LEU A 26 20.80 -6.94 1.94
C LEU A 26 20.89 -5.47 1.50
N GLU A 27 20.05 -4.63 2.08
CA GLU A 27 19.99 -3.18 1.78
C GLU A 27 21.33 -2.51 2.09
N GLU A 28 21.87 -2.70 3.29
CA GLU A 28 23.17 -2.16 3.68
C GLU A 28 24.30 -2.60 2.73
N SER A 29 24.26 -3.84 2.27
CA SER A 29 25.30 -4.39 1.39
C SER A 29 25.25 -3.84 -0.04
N LEU A 30 24.08 -3.41 -0.51
CA LEU A 30 23.87 -3.02 -1.91
C LEU A 30 23.65 -1.52 -2.10
N MET A 31 23.23 -0.79 -1.07
CA MET A 31 22.71 0.57 -1.22
C MET A 31 23.72 1.53 -1.86
N ASP A 32 25.00 1.45 -1.50
CA ASP A 32 26.02 2.33 -2.07
C ASP A 32 26.21 2.09 -3.57
N HIS A 33 26.18 0.83 -4.00
CA HIS A 33 26.24 0.49 -5.43
C HIS A 33 24.96 0.89 -6.15
N LEU A 34 23.79 0.69 -5.54
CA LEU A 34 22.50 1.11 -6.10
C LEU A 34 22.44 2.62 -6.31
N LYS A 35 22.95 3.40 -5.36
CA LYS A 35 23.06 4.87 -5.47
C LYS A 35 23.96 5.28 -6.63
N GLN A 36 25.09 4.60 -6.83
CA GLN A 36 26.00 4.90 -7.95
C GLN A 36 25.38 4.67 -9.33
N ILE A 37 24.35 3.82 -9.44
CA ILE A 37 23.62 3.57 -10.69
C ILE A 37 22.30 4.35 -10.78
N GLY A 38 22.10 5.32 -9.89
CA GLY A 38 20.99 6.29 -9.94
C GLY A 38 19.73 5.89 -9.18
N VAL A 39 19.83 5.03 -8.16
CA VAL A 39 18.78 4.94 -7.12
C VAL A 39 18.92 6.13 -6.18
N CYS A 40 17.92 7.00 -6.15
CA CYS A 40 17.93 8.22 -5.34
C CYS A 40 17.42 7.96 -3.93
N GLU A 41 16.26 7.31 -3.82
CA GLU A 41 15.58 7.06 -2.55
C GLU A 41 15.07 5.63 -2.48
N TRP A 42 15.09 5.06 -1.28
CA TRP A 42 14.67 3.68 -1.02
C TRP A 42 13.85 3.63 0.26
N TYR A 43 12.58 3.24 0.13
CA TYR A 43 11.66 3.05 1.25
C TYR A 43 11.19 1.61 1.24
N ARG A 44 11.20 0.94 2.40
CA ARG A 44 10.71 -0.42 2.56
C ARG A 44 9.63 -0.50 3.63
N TYR A 45 8.57 -1.25 3.33
CA TYR A 45 7.55 -1.66 4.26
C TYR A 45 7.42 -3.19 4.21
N VAL A 46 7.99 -3.87 5.20
CA VAL A 46 8.07 -5.34 5.25
C VAL A 46 8.71 -5.89 3.97
N ASP A 47 7.92 -6.42 3.04
CA ASP A 47 8.31 -7.02 1.77
C ASP A 47 8.15 -6.08 0.55
N ASP A 48 7.41 -4.98 0.70
CA ASP A 48 7.18 -4.01 -0.38
C ASP A 48 8.20 -2.85 -0.33
N THR A 49 8.72 -2.46 -1.50
CA THR A 49 9.68 -1.34 -1.62
C THR A 49 9.16 -0.26 -2.56
N PHE A 50 9.31 1.01 -2.18
CA PHE A 50 9.07 2.18 -3.03
C PHE A 50 10.40 2.86 -3.31
N VAL A 51 10.77 2.96 -4.59
CA VAL A 51 12.11 3.36 -5.01
C VAL A 51 12.02 4.52 -6.00
N LEU A 52 12.76 5.59 -5.74
CA LEU A 52 12.94 6.68 -6.70
C LEU A 52 14.25 6.51 -7.42
N VAL A 53 14.22 6.62 -8.74
CA VAL A 53 15.39 6.48 -9.61
C VAL A 53 15.55 7.70 -10.51
N GLU A 54 16.77 7.95 -10.96
CA GLU A 54 17.02 8.96 -11.97
C GLU A 54 16.32 8.59 -13.30
N PRO A 55 15.89 9.58 -14.11
CA PRO A 55 15.28 9.31 -15.41
C PRO A 55 16.17 8.50 -16.36
N THR A 56 17.48 8.53 -16.15
CA THR A 56 18.50 7.81 -16.94
C THR A 56 18.77 6.40 -16.44
N THR A 57 18.29 6.05 -15.25
CA THR A 57 18.53 4.74 -14.63
C THR A 57 17.75 3.65 -15.34
N LYS A 58 18.44 2.58 -15.71
CA LYS A 58 17.82 1.36 -16.22
C LYS A 58 17.39 0.48 -15.05
N VAL A 59 16.09 0.41 -14.78
CA VAL A 59 15.52 -0.34 -13.66
C VAL A 59 15.89 -1.83 -13.74
N GLU A 60 16.07 -2.38 -14.95
CA GLU A 60 16.49 -3.77 -15.15
C GLU A 60 17.87 -4.05 -14.54
N ASN A 61 18.78 -3.07 -14.54
CA ASN A 61 20.09 -3.22 -13.91
C ASN A 61 19.97 -3.26 -12.38
N VAL A 62 19.11 -2.41 -11.81
CA VAL A 62 18.81 -2.40 -10.38
C VAL A 62 18.25 -3.77 -9.96
N ILE A 63 17.25 -4.26 -10.68
CA ILE A 63 16.61 -5.56 -10.42
C ILE A 63 17.60 -6.72 -10.59
N LYS A 64 18.49 -6.66 -11.57
CA LYS A 64 19.54 -7.67 -11.75
C LYS A 64 20.49 -7.72 -10.56
N ILE A 65 20.90 -6.57 -10.01
CA ILE A 65 21.77 -6.52 -8.83
C ILE A 65 21.05 -7.12 -7.62
N LEU A 66 19.81 -6.69 -7.38
CA LEU A 66 18.98 -7.17 -6.27
C LEU A 66 18.78 -8.70 -6.33
N ASN A 67 18.45 -9.24 -7.51
CA ASN A 67 18.20 -10.67 -7.71
C ASN A 67 19.46 -11.53 -7.71
N ASN A 68 20.65 -10.94 -7.79
CA ASN A 68 21.91 -11.67 -7.65
C ASN A 68 22.37 -11.81 -6.19
N PHE A 69 21.71 -11.15 -5.24
CA PHE A 69 22.13 -11.17 -3.84
C PHE A 69 21.99 -12.55 -3.19
N HIS A 70 20.81 -13.19 -3.33
CA HIS A 70 20.55 -14.48 -2.70
C HIS A 70 19.58 -15.32 -3.55
N PRO A 71 19.87 -16.61 -3.80
CA PRO A 71 19.07 -17.45 -4.72
C PRO A 71 17.63 -17.70 -4.27
N SER A 72 17.34 -17.52 -2.99
CA SER A 72 15.99 -17.67 -2.43
C SER A 72 15.18 -16.36 -2.37
N ILE A 73 15.73 -15.25 -2.87
CA ILE A 73 15.04 -13.96 -2.92
C ILE A 73 14.89 -13.53 -4.37
N THR A 74 13.71 -13.06 -4.72
CA THR A 74 13.43 -12.55 -6.05
C THR A 74 12.57 -11.30 -5.93
N PHE A 75 13.15 -10.19 -6.33
CA PHE A 75 12.49 -8.91 -6.50
C PHE A 75 11.76 -8.88 -7.84
N THR A 76 10.50 -8.49 -7.77
CA THR A 76 9.68 -8.07 -8.90
C THR A 76 9.46 -6.56 -8.81
N HIS A 77 9.13 -5.92 -9.93
CA HIS A 77 8.89 -4.48 -9.94
C HIS A 77 7.67 -4.12 -10.78
N GLN A 78 7.15 -2.93 -10.50
CA GLN A 78 6.17 -2.24 -11.31
C GLN A 78 6.71 -0.84 -11.60
N LEU A 79 6.59 -0.40 -12.84
CA LEU A 79 6.99 0.94 -13.24
C LEU A 79 5.80 1.88 -13.12
N GLU A 80 6.07 3.14 -12.79
CA GLU A 80 5.04 4.16 -12.83
C GLU A 80 4.41 4.26 -14.22
N THR A 81 3.11 4.51 -14.27
CA THR A 81 2.37 4.78 -15.50
C THR A 81 1.69 6.13 -15.35
N ASN A 82 1.91 7.03 -16.31
CA ASN A 82 1.38 8.41 -16.27
C ASN A 82 1.73 9.15 -14.96
N GLY A 83 2.97 8.98 -14.48
CA GLY A 83 3.46 9.61 -13.24
C GLY A 83 2.77 9.12 -11.97
N SER A 84 2.11 7.96 -12.03
CA SER A 84 1.41 7.36 -10.91
C SER A 84 1.82 5.90 -10.69
N LEU A 85 1.87 5.49 -9.42
CA LEU A 85 2.17 4.13 -9.00
C LEU A 85 1.43 3.81 -7.70
N PRO A 86 0.79 2.62 -7.57
CA PRO A 86 0.29 2.17 -6.29
C PRO A 86 1.43 1.73 -5.37
N PHE A 87 1.34 2.08 -4.09
CA PHE A 87 2.17 1.54 -3.03
C PHE A 87 1.29 1.20 -1.82
N LEU A 88 1.23 -0.07 -1.45
CA LEU A 88 0.30 -0.60 -0.44
C LEU A 88 -1.17 -0.23 -0.76
N ASP A 89 -1.83 0.53 0.11
CA ASP A 89 -3.19 1.04 -0.04
C ASP A 89 -3.24 2.51 -0.49
N VAL A 90 -2.12 3.05 -0.99
CA VAL A 90 -1.98 4.44 -1.42
C VAL A 90 -1.68 4.51 -2.92
N TRP A 91 -2.45 5.31 -3.65
CA TRP A 91 -2.17 5.71 -5.02
C TRP A 91 -1.30 6.96 -4.99
N VAL A 92 -0.06 6.83 -5.43
CA VAL A 92 0.91 7.93 -5.41
C VAL A 92 1.02 8.52 -6.81
N THR A 93 0.76 9.81 -6.95
CA THR A 93 0.90 10.55 -8.19
C THR A 93 1.89 11.69 -7.99
N ARG A 94 2.92 11.79 -8.83
CA ARG A 94 3.83 12.94 -8.80
C ARG A 94 3.14 14.17 -9.41
N SER A 95 3.29 15.34 -8.78
CA SER A 95 2.92 16.62 -9.38
C SER A 95 4.18 17.32 -9.89
N PRO A 96 4.37 17.41 -11.23
CA PRO A 96 5.50 18.10 -11.82
C PRO A 96 5.55 19.59 -11.44
N GLU A 97 4.40 20.21 -11.22
CA GLU A 97 4.28 21.64 -10.94
C GLU A 97 4.79 21.98 -9.54
N THR A 98 4.41 21.19 -8.53
CA THR A 98 4.78 21.44 -7.12
C THR A 98 6.03 20.69 -6.70
N LYS A 99 6.53 19.74 -7.50
CA LYS A 99 7.60 18.80 -7.15
C LYS A 99 7.29 18.02 -5.87
N THR A 100 6.03 17.70 -5.64
CA THR A 100 5.56 16.90 -4.50
C THR A 100 4.75 15.69 -4.99
N PHE A 101 4.43 14.79 -4.06
CA PHE A 101 3.48 13.71 -4.30
C PHE A 101 2.07 14.11 -3.86
N GLN A 102 1.09 13.76 -4.68
CA GLN A 102 -0.31 13.69 -4.31
C GLN A 102 -0.67 12.24 -4.04
N THR A 103 -1.49 12.00 -3.02
CA THR A 103 -1.86 10.66 -2.59
C THR A 103 -3.37 10.53 -2.54
N ALA A 104 -3.86 9.36 -2.91
CA ALA A 104 -5.26 8.96 -2.80
C ALA A 104 -5.35 7.51 -2.33
N VAL A 105 -6.54 7.04 -1.99
CA VAL A 105 -6.75 5.64 -1.63
C VAL A 105 -6.65 4.74 -2.86
N TYR A 106 -5.78 3.74 -2.82
CA TYR A 106 -5.71 2.69 -3.83
C TYR A 106 -6.56 1.47 -3.45
N ARG A 107 -7.16 0.84 -4.46
CA ARG A 107 -7.86 -0.43 -4.34
C ARG A 107 -7.38 -1.32 -5.47
N LYS A 108 -6.97 -2.55 -5.14
CA LYS A 108 -6.60 -3.57 -6.13
C LYS A 108 -7.81 -3.88 -7.02
N GLU A 109 -7.56 -4.29 -8.26
CA GLU A 109 -8.63 -4.67 -9.22
C GLU A 109 -9.54 -5.78 -8.70
N THR A 110 -9.01 -6.62 -7.80
CA THR A 110 -9.75 -7.70 -7.13
C THR A 110 -10.69 -7.21 -6.02
N PHE A 111 -10.68 -5.92 -5.68
CA PHE A 111 -11.55 -5.36 -4.65
C PHE A 111 -12.99 -5.27 -5.15
N THR A 112 -13.86 -6.10 -4.59
CA THR A 112 -15.28 -6.18 -4.97
C THR A 112 -16.17 -5.15 -4.28
N GLY A 113 -15.65 -4.44 -3.27
CA GLY A 113 -16.47 -3.58 -2.41
C GLY A 113 -17.35 -4.34 -1.42
N LEU A 114 -17.25 -5.66 -1.33
CA LEU A 114 -18.02 -6.44 -0.37
C LEU A 114 -17.52 -6.21 1.07
N MET A 115 -18.44 -5.87 1.96
CA MET A 115 -18.19 -5.67 3.39
C MET A 115 -19.28 -6.36 4.23
N ILE A 116 -19.28 -6.09 5.54
CA ILE A 116 -20.35 -6.53 6.44
C ILE A 116 -21.67 -5.96 5.93
N LYS A 117 -22.60 -6.82 5.50
CA LYS A 117 -23.93 -6.42 5.04
C LYS A 117 -24.76 -5.82 6.17
N TRP A 118 -25.55 -4.79 5.87
CA TRP A 118 -26.35 -4.09 6.87
C TRP A 118 -27.41 -4.98 7.55
N ASP A 119 -27.95 -5.96 6.83
CA ASP A 119 -28.97 -6.92 7.29
C ASP A 119 -28.39 -8.15 8.00
N SER A 120 -27.07 -8.31 8.02
CA SER A 120 -26.41 -9.43 8.71
C SER A 120 -26.64 -9.40 10.23
N PHE A 121 -26.60 -10.57 10.87
CA PHE A 121 -26.71 -10.72 12.34
C PHE A 121 -25.37 -10.37 13.05
N VAL A 122 -24.78 -9.24 12.68
CA VAL A 122 -23.56 -8.70 13.28
C VAL A 122 -23.93 -7.48 14.13
N PRO A 123 -23.30 -7.28 15.31
CA PRO A 123 -23.58 -6.12 16.14
C PRO A 123 -23.35 -4.80 15.39
N GLY A 124 -24.20 -3.80 15.66
CA GLY A 124 -24.15 -2.51 14.97
C GLY A 124 -22.81 -1.77 15.10
N SER A 125 -22.05 -2.04 16.18
CA SER A 125 -20.71 -1.48 16.37
C SER A 125 -19.71 -1.92 15.29
N TYR A 126 -19.77 -3.17 14.84
CA TYR A 126 -18.89 -3.67 13.77
C TYR A 126 -19.28 -3.10 12.41
N LYS A 127 -20.59 -3.01 12.12
CA LYS A 127 -21.11 -2.34 10.91
C LYS A 127 -20.66 -0.88 10.84
N LYS A 128 -20.77 -0.17 11.97
CA LYS A 128 -20.21 1.19 12.10
C LYS A 128 -18.70 1.19 11.92
N GLY A 129 -18.00 0.26 12.55
CA GLY A 129 -16.55 0.10 12.44
C GLY A 129 -16.10 -0.02 11.00
N SER A 130 -16.77 -0.83 10.17
CA SER A 130 -16.44 -0.98 8.75
C SER A 130 -16.42 0.35 7.99
N ILE A 131 -17.44 1.19 8.18
CA ILE A 131 -17.50 2.51 7.52
C ILE A 131 -16.46 3.47 8.10
N VAL A 132 -16.32 3.50 9.43
CA VAL A 132 -15.35 4.37 10.11
C VAL A 132 -13.91 4.03 9.71
N THR A 133 -13.57 2.76 9.55
CA THR A 133 -12.25 2.33 9.08
C THR A 133 -11.96 2.86 7.67
N LEU A 134 -12.93 2.82 6.75
CA LEU A 134 -12.75 3.40 5.42
C LEU A 134 -12.56 4.92 5.46
N ILE A 135 -13.34 5.63 6.30
CA ILE A 135 -13.21 7.08 6.47
C ILE A 135 -11.83 7.43 7.03
N ASN A 136 -11.38 6.72 8.08
CA ASN A 136 -10.06 6.95 8.67
C ASN A 136 -8.94 6.69 7.66
N ARG A 137 -9.07 5.63 6.83
CA ARG A 137 -8.13 5.37 5.74
C ARG A 137 -8.11 6.53 4.74
N ALA A 138 -9.28 7.01 4.31
CA ALA A 138 -9.37 8.14 3.39
C ALA A 138 -8.68 9.39 3.95
N LEU A 139 -8.93 9.72 5.23
CA LEU A 139 -8.31 10.85 5.91
C LEU A 139 -6.78 10.72 6.03
N ALA A 140 -6.28 9.51 6.23
CA ALA A 140 -4.84 9.25 6.35
C ALA A 140 -4.12 9.25 4.98
N SER A 141 -4.78 8.76 3.93
CA SER A 141 -4.15 8.54 2.62
C SER A 141 -4.35 9.68 1.63
N CYS A 142 -5.46 10.42 1.68
CA CYS A 142 -5.76 11.47 0.71
C CYS A 142 -5.06 12.79 1.05
N SER A 143 -4.16 13.28 0.18
CA SER A 143 -3.44 14.54 0.43
C SER A 143 -4.15 15.79 -0.07
N THR A 144 -5.24 15.64 -0.85
CA THR A 144 -6.00 16.78 -1.38
C THR A 144 -7.47 16.67 -1.05
N TYR A 145 -8.13 17.82 -0.87
CA TYR A 145 -9.58 17.88 -0.65
C TYR A 145 -10.36 17.19 -1.78
N SER A 146 -9.93 17.37 -3.03
CA SER A 146 -10.56 16.73 -4.20
C SER A 146 -10.50 15.20 -4.13
N SER A 147 -9.31 14.65 -3.81
CA SER A 147 -9.15 13.20 -3.64
C SER A 147 -9.97 12.66 -2.46
N LEU A 148 -10.04 13.40 -1.35
CA LEU A 148 -10.80 13.02 -0.17
C LEU A 148 -12.31 13.04 -0.44
N ALA A 149 -12.80 14.08 -1.11
CA ALA A 149 -14.21 14.20 -1.49
C ALA A 149 -14.63 13.07 -2.44
N THR A 150 -13.80 12.77 -3.43
CA THR A 150 -14.00 11.63 -4.34
C THR A 150 -14.04 10.31 -3.57
N GLU A 151 -13.13 10.15 -2.60
CA GLU A 151 -13.06 8.94 -1.80
C GLU A 151 -14.26 8.79 -0.85
N PHE A 152 -14.76 9.87 -0.27
CA PHE A 152 -15.98 9.86 0.54
C PHE A 152 -17.20 9.45 -0.29
N GLU A 153 -17.28 9.88 -1.55
CA GLU A 153 -18.33 9.41 -2.45
C GLU A 153 -18.18 7.92 -2.76
N ASN A 154 -16.96 7.44 -3.01
CA ASN A 154 -16.70 6.00 -3.15
C ASN A 154 -17.15 5.20 -1.91
N ILE A 155 -16.85 5.69 -0.71
CA ILE A 155 -17.23 5.06 0.56
C ILE A 155 -18.76 5.02 0.69
N ARG A 156 -19.46 6.09 0.30
CA ARG A 156 -20.92 6.13 0.24
C ARG A 156 -21.45 5.04 -0.69
N GLN A 157 -20.93 4.95 -1.91
CA GLN A 157 -21.36 3.94 -2.88
C GLN A 157 -21.09 2.51 -2.40
N ILE A 158 -19.93 2.26 -1.78
CA ILE A 158 -19.61 0.97 -1.16
C ILE A 158 -20.60 0.66 -0.03
N GLY A 159 -20.92 1.63 0.83
CA GLY A 159 -21.92 1.46 1.89
C GLY A 159 -23.29 1.09 1.34
N LEU A 160 -23.77 1.82 0.32
CA LEU A 160 -25.06 1.57 -0.33
C LEU A 160 -25.09 0.17 -0.98
N HIS A 161 -24.02 -0.25 -1.65
CA HIS A 161 -23.88 -1.60 -2.21
C HIS A 161 -23.96 -2.71 -1.14
N ASN A 162 -23.62 -2.40 0.11
CA ASN A 162 -23.72 -3.30 1.25
C ASN A 162 -25.02 -3.12 2.07
N GLY A 163 -25.97 -2.33 1.57
CA GLY A 163 -27.29 -2.14 2.17
C GLY A 163 -27.35 -1.14 3.32
N TYR A 164 -26.29 -0.34 3.54
CA TYR A 164 -26.29 0.66 4.62
C TYR A 164 -27.27 1.78 4.30
N PRO A 165 -28.10 2.22 5.27
CA PRO A 165 -29.00 3.35 5.08
C PRO A 165 -28.24 4.64 4.74
N LEU A 166 -28.75 5.43 3.79
CA LEU A 166 -28.13 6.68 3.39
C LEU A 166 -27.95 7.66 4.56
N SER A 167 -28.97 7.79 5.41
CA SER A 167 -28.91 8.62 6.63
C SER A 167 -27.79 8.20 7.57
N PHE A 168 -27.50 6.90 7.67
CA PHE A 168 -26.40 6.39 8.47
C PHE A 168 -25.05 6.80 7.88
N LEU A 169 -24.89 6.69 6.56
CA LEU A 169 -23.65 7.07 5.85
C LEU A 169 -23.40 8.57 5.92
N ASP A 170 -24.43 9.39 5.62
CA ASP A 170 -24.35 10.85 5.67
C ASP A 170 -23.94 11.37 7.04
N THR A 171 -24.53 10.81 8.10
CA THR A 171 -24.17 11.21 9.46
C THR A 171 -22.71 10.89 9.78
N ARG A 172 -22.07 9.93 9.11
CA ARG A 172 -20.67 9.56 9.42
C ARG A 172 -19.67 10.29 8.54
N ILE A 173 -19.98 10.45 7.26
CA ILE A 173 -19.15 11.18 6.31
C ILE A 173 -19.21 12.68 6.61
N GLY A 174 -20.40 13.21 6.93
CA GLY A 174 -20.62 14.64 7.20
C GLY A 174 -20.10 15.15 8.55
N ILE A 175 -19.67 14.28 9.48
CA ILE A 175 -18.99 14.68 10.73
C ILE A 175 -17.48 14.88 10.50
N GLY A 176 -16.95 14.51 9.33
CA GLY A 176 -15.53 14.59 8.99
C GLY A 176 -15.08 15.87 8.27
N LEU A 177 -15.95 16.89 8.16
CA LEU A 177 -15.64 18.23 7.62
C LEU A 177 -16.17 19.32 8.55
#